data_AF-A0AA37ABT3-F1
#
_entry.id   AF-A0AA37ABT3-F1
#
_cell.length_a   1.000
_cell.length_b   1.000
_cell.length_c   1.000
_cell.angle_alpha   90.00
_cell.angle_beta   90.00
_cell.angle_gamma   90.00
#
_symmetry.space_group_name_H-M   'P 1'
#
loop_
_entity.id
_entity.type
_entity.pdbx_description
1 polymer ?
#
loop_
_entity_poly.entity_id
_entity_poly.type
_entity_poly.pdbx_seq_one_letter_code
_entity_poly.pdbx_strand_id
1 'polypeptide(L)'
;MILMLCMSIPTMAASKVTLSEDDLQREIEQRMDTVRENIYDQLKMQGAESLLPVYERIIYPDVAQSIMMKYGIPMPANNSSTRRYYAPNGGLVYGTQPIGVEGYSDLAVAKIGLTGDAAKEWLIRHSGDYINIGDLLGDVIGSAMGDFGFLADLIDISGHISKNLIDEIEASGWNVLIVNTLDTEYDLPSSVYLAWEDYPYITMTGEGDYTFTSDLSDVFEHYDM
;
A
#
# COMPACT_ATOMS: atom_id res chain seq x y z
N MET A 1 14.08 57.19 17.02
CA MET A 1 14.70 55.97 17.60
C MET A 1 13.57 54.99 17.84
N ILE A 2 13.33 54.06 16.92
CA ILE A 2 12.25 53.06 17.02
C ILE A 2 12.87 51.78 17.57
N LEU A 3 12.39 51.38 18.76
CA LEU A 3 12.80 50.16 19.47
C LEU A 3 12.08 48.96 18.81
N MET A 4 12.84 48.06 18.20
CA MET A 4 12.33 46.82 17.60
C MET A 4 12.39 45.73 18.69
N LEU A 5 11.24 45.42 19.30
CA LEU A 5 11.11 44.27 20.20
C LEU A 5 10.97 43.00 19.35
N CYS A 6 12.04 42.21 19.26
CA CYS A 6 12.01 40.86 18.72
C CYS A 6 11.13 39.98 19.60
N MET A 7 9.92 39.64 19.12
CA MET A 7 9.15 38.54 19.69
C MET A 7 9.79 37.23 19.25
N SER A 8 10.54 36.61 20.16
CA SER A 8 11.02 35.23 20.02
C SER A 8 9.83 34.29 20.05
N ILE A 9 9.54 33.66 18.90
CA ILE A 9 8.60 32.55 18.80
C ILE A 9 9.21 31.38 19.61
N PRO A 10 8.49 30.78 20.57
CA PRO A 10 8.96 29.57 21.21
C PRO A 10 8.97 28.45 20.17
N THR A 11 10.17 27.96 19.82
CA THR A 11 10.34 26.69 19.13
C THR A 11 9.76 25.61 20.03
N MET A 12 8.58 25.07 19.68
CA MET A 12 8.11 23.83 20.26
C MET A 12 9.11 22.74 19.88
N ALA A 13 9.96 22.35 20.83
CA ALA A 13 10.71 21.11 20.74
C ALA A 13 9.67 19.99 20.67
N ALA A 14 9.51 19.38 19.50
CA ALA A 14 8.74 18.15 19.36
C ALA A 14 9.32 17.13 20.35
N SER A 15 8.53 16.73 21.34
CA SER A 15 8.90 15.67 22.28
C SER A 15 9.14 14.41 21.47
N LYS A 16 10.40 14.03 21.28
CA LYS A 16 10.78 12.79 20.62
C LYS A 16 10.33 11.64 21.53
N VAL A 17 9.17 11.05 21.24
CA VAL A 17 8.69 9.87 21.97
C VAL A 17 9.78 8.79 21.81
N THR A 18 10.37 8.39 22.93
CA THR A 18 11.36 7.32 22.95
C THR A 18 10.59 6.03 23.22
N LEU A 19 10.06 5.42 22.16
CA LEU A 19 9.47 4.08 22.25
C LEU A 19 10.62 3.07 22.42
N SER A 20 10.46 2.06 23.27
CA SER A 20 11.42 0.95 23.31
C SER A 20 11.30 0.11 22.04
N GLU A 21 12.36 -0.61 21.66
CA GLU A 21 12.33 -1.53 20.51
C GLU A 21 11.27 -2.62 20.71
N ASP A 22 11.12 -3.12 21.94
CA ASP A 22 10.11 -4.12 22.31
C ASP A 22 8.68 -3.58 22.17
N ASP A 23 8.43 -2.34 22.59
CA ASP A 23 7.12 -1.70 22.46
C ASP A 23 6.77 -1.46 20.99
N LEU A 24 7.76 -1.07 20.17
CA LEU A 24 7.59 -0.85 18.73
C LEU A 24 7.26 -2.17 18.03
N GLN A 25 8.05 -3.22 18.29
CA GLN A 25 7.84 -4.53 17.70
C GLN A 25 6.47 -5.10 18.07
N ARG A 26 6.06 -4.96 19.33
CA ARG A 26 4.75 -5.40 19.80
C ARG A 26 3.61 -4.65 19.10
N GLU A 27 3.73 -3.34 18.86
CA GLU A 27 2.71 -2.59 18.14
C GLU A 27 2.64 -3.00 16.66
N ILE A 28 3.80 -3.30 16.04
CA ILE A 28 3.86 -3.86 14.67
C ILE A 28 3.14 -5.19 14.60
N GLU A 29 3.39 -6.09 15.55
CA GLU A 29 2.72 -7.40 15.62
C GLU A 29 1.22 -7.25 15.82
N GLN A 30 0.78 -6.38 16.73
CA GLN A 30 -0.65 -6.12 16.96
C GLN A 30 -1.36 -5.56 15.73
N ARG A 31 -0.71 -4.65 15.00
CA ARG A 31 -1.28 -4.13 13.75
C ARG A 31 -1.29 -5.20 12.67
N MET A 32 -0.23 -6.00 12.56
CA MET A 32 -0.17 -7.12 11.64
C MET A 32 -1.25 -8.15 11.90
N ASP A 33 -1.60 -8.44 13.16
CA ASP A 33 -2.72 -9.35 13.49
C ASP A 33 -4.05 -8.82 12.96
N THR A 34 -4.31 -7.52 13.12
CA THR A 34 -5.52 -6.87 12.60
C THR A 34 -5.54 -6.92 11.07
N VAL A 35 -4.43 -6.55 10.44
CA VAL A 35 -4.27 -6.56 8.99
C VAL A 35 -4.40 -7.98 8.43
N ARG A 36 -3.85 -8.99 9.12
CA ARG A 36 -3.93 -10.41 8.77
C ARG A 36 -5.37 -10.91 8.69
N GLU A 37 -6.21 -10.56 9.66
CA GLU A 37 -7.63 -10.94 9.64
C GLU A 37 -8.33 -10.37 8.40
N ASN A 38 -8.09 -9.09 8.10
CA ASN A 38 -8.64 -8.42 6.91
C ASN A 38 -8.12 -9.04 5.60
N ILE A 39 -6.83 -9.39 5.51
CA ILE A 39 -6.25 -10.08 4.36
C ILE A 39 -6.91 -11.45 4.18
N TYR A 40 -6.99 -12.23 5.27
CA TYR A 40 -7.50 -13.59 5.23
C TYR A 40 -8.95 -13.65 4.73
N ASP A 41 -9.81 -12.75 5.21
CA ASP A 41 -11.20 -12.68 4.76
C ASP A 41 -11.30 -12.38 3.27
N GLN A 42 -10.47 -11.47 2.74
CA GLN A 42 -10.43 -11.14 1.31
C GLN A 42 -9.92 -12.32 0.46
N LEU A 43 -8.86 -12.99 0.91
CA LEU A 43 -8.30 -14.16 0.23
C LEU A 43 -9.29 -15.33 0.22
N LYS A 44 -10.02 -15.53 1.31
CA LYS A 44 -11.05 -16.57 1.41
C LYS A 44 -12.19 -16.39 0.42
N MET A 45 -12.59 -15.15 0.15
CA MET A 45 -13.60 -14.87 -0.88
C MET A 45 -13.10 -15.15 -2.30
N GLN A 46 -11.78 -15.10 -2.49
CA GLN A 46 -11.12 -15.42 -3.76
C GLN A 46 -10.72 -16.90 -3.88
N GLY A 47 -10.90 -17.72 -2.83
CA GLY A 47 -10.39 -19.09 -2.78
C GLY A 47 -8.86 -19.17 -2.79
N ALA A 48 -8.19 -18.12 -2.32
CA ALA A 48 -6.75 -17.91 -2.37
C ALA A 48 -6.11 -17.90 -0.96
N GLU A 49 -6.72 -18.57 0.02
CA GLU A 49 -6.28 -18.56 1.42
C GLU A 49 -4.83 -19.04 1.61
N SER A 50 -4.34 -19.88 0.69
CA SER A 50 -2.96 -20.37 0.71
C SER A 50 -1.94 -19.23 0.59
N LEU A 51 -2.31 -18.10 -0.05
CA LEU A 51 -1.44 -16.94 -0.23
C LEU A 51 -1.30 -16.07 1.02
N LEU A 52 -1.97 -16.38 2.15
CA LEU A 52 -1.85 -15.57 3.37
C LEU A 52 -0.39 -15.32 3.81
N PRO A 53 0.51 -16.34 3.88
CA PRO A 53 1.90 -16.13 4.28
C PRO A 53 2.68 -15.24 3.30
N VAL A 54 2.30 -15.28 2.02
CA VAL A 54 2.87 -14.42 0.97
C VAL A 54 2.49 -12.96 1.23
N TYR A 55 1.22 -12.69 1.52
CA TYR A 55 0.75 -11.34 1.86
C TYR A 55 1.34 -10.81 3.17
N GLU A 56 1.44 -11.64 4.20
CA GLU A 56 2.11 -11.27 5.47
C GLU A 56 3.53 -10.76 5.21
N ARG A 57 4.27 -11.47 4.34
CA ARG A 57 5.64 -11.08 3.94
C ARG A 57 5.68 -9.78 3.15
N ILE A 58 4.74 -9.58 2.23
CA ILE A 58 4.66 -8.39 1.35
C ILE A 58 4.26 -7.14 2.13
N ILE A 59 3.34 -7.27 3.08
CA ILE A 59 2.68 -6.15 3.76
C ILE A 59 3.41 -5.74 5.05
N TYR A 60 4.13 -6.66 5.69
CA TYR A 60 4.89 -6.35 6.91
C TYR A 60 5.74 -5.08 6.80
N PRO A 61 6.50 -4.82 5.72
CA PRO A 61 7.27 -3.60 5.57
C PRO A 61 6.41 -2.32 5.53
N ASP A 62 5.19 -2.36 4.99
CA ASP A 62 4.28 -1.22 4.97
C ASP A 62 3.75 -0.93 6.38
N VAL A 63 3.35 -1.95 7.12
CA VAL A 63 2.86 -1.82 8.51
C VAL A 63 3.96 -1.33 9.44
N ALA A 64 5.15 -1.91 9.34
CA ALA A 64 6.32 -1.48 10.13
C ALA A 64 6.67 -0.02 9.83
N GLN A 65 6.66 0.37 8.56
CA GLN A 65 6.85 1.76 8.19
C GLN A 65 5.76 2.66 8.76
N SER A 66 4.48 2.27 8.69
CA SER A 66 3.39 3.12 9.20
C SER A 66 3.61 3.48 10.67
N ILE A 67 3.85 2.47 11.49
CA ILE A 67 4.03 2.62 12.93
C ILE A 67 5.30 3.43 13.25
N MET A 68 6.41 3.19 12.55
CA MET A 68 7.62 3.98 12.73
C MET A 68 7.39 5.47 12.37
N MET A 69 6.58 5.77 11.34
CA MET A 69 6.23 7.15 10.96
C MET A 69 5.36 7.83 12.02
N LYS A 70 4.35 7.12 12.54
CA LYS A 70 3.47 7.58 13.63
C LYS A 70 4.25 8.11 14.84
N TYR A 71 5.40 7.50 15.16
CA TYR A 71 6.26 7.93 16.27
C TYR A 71 7.43 8.85 15.85
N GLY A 72 7.51 9.26 14.58
CA GLY A 72 8.59 10.10 14.06
C GLY A 72 9.96 9.41 14.11
N ILE A 73 9.99 8.08 14.06
CA ILE A 73 11.22 7.29 14.05
C ILE A 73 11.81 7.36 12.64
N PRO A 74 13.07 7.79 12.47
CA PRO A 74 13.72 7.81 11.16
C PRO A 74 13.76 6.42 10.55
N MET A 75 13.29 6.31 9.32
CA MET A 75 13.32 5.04 8.60
C MET A 75 14.73 4.68 8.14
N PRO A 76 15.10 3.39 8.12
CA PRO A 76 16.32 2.92 7.50
C PRO A 76 16.33 3.28 6.02
N ALA A 77 17.46 3.74 5.48
CA ALA A 77 17.61 3.95 4.03
C ALA A 77 17.25 2.68 3.24
N ASN A 78 16.85 2.85 1.97
CA ASN A 78 16.63 1.71 1.07
C ASN A 78 17.83 0.76 1.11
N ASN A 79 17.55 -0.52 1.23
CA ASN A 79 18.55 -1.55 1.42
C ASN A 79 18.11 -2.86 0.75
N SER A 80 18.89 -3.92 0.95
CA SER A 80 18.62 -5.25 0.39
C SER A 80 17.35 -5.91 0.92
N SER A 81 16.80 -5.43 2.04
CA SER A 81 15.60 -5.98 2.68
C SER A 81 14.34 -5.17 2.41
N THR A 82 14.46 -3.86 2.17
CA THR A 82 13.32 -2.97 1.95
C THR A 82 13.65 -1.83 1.00
N ARG A 83 12.78 -1.59 0.02
CA ARG A 83 12.79 -0.40 -0.85
C ARG A 83 11.54 0.42 -0.61
N ARG A 84 11.70 1.74 -0.59
CA ARG A 84 10.62 2.70 -0.33
C ARG A 84 10.51 3.66 -1.50
N TYR A 85 9.27 3.89 -1.94
CA TYR A 85 8.93 4.78 -3.05
C TYR A 85 8.01 5.88 -2.52
N TYR A 86 8.40 7.14 -2.73
CA TYR A 86 7.63 8.30 -2.29
C TYR A 86 6.52 8.61 -3.30
N ALA A 87 5.27 8.45 -2.88
CA ALA A 87 4.06 8.48 -3.67
C ALA A 87 3.01 9.44 -3.06
N PRO A 88 3.30 10.76 -3.01
CA PRO A 88 2.43 11.73 -2.36
C PRO A 88 1.10 11.99 -3.11
N ASN A 89 0.94 11.58 -4.34
CA ASN A 89 -0.35 11.73 -5.03
C ASN A 89 -0.87 10.35 -5.42
N GLY A 90 -0.62 9.37 -4.56
CA GLY A 90 -0.66 7.97 -4.96
C GLY A 90 0.51 7.60 -5.87
N GLY A 91 0.50 6.34 -6.29
CA GLY A 91 1.57 5.78 -7.11
C GLY A 91 1.38 4.29 -7.34
N LEU A 92 2.07 3.77 -8.33
CA LEU A 92 2.09 2.35 -8.68
C LEU A 92 3.54 1.86 -8.61
N VAL A 93 3.78 0.85 -7.76
CA VAL A 93 5.04 0.10 -7.74
C VAL A 93 4.73 -1.33 -8.16
N TYR A 94 5.48 -1.87 -9.12
CA TYR A 94 5.27 -3.23 -9.56
C TYR A 94 6.57 -3.91 -9.95
N GLY A 95 6.58 -5.22 -9.94
CA GLY A 95 7.73 -6.01 -10.37
C GLY A 95 7.61 -7.46 -9.97
N THR A 96 8.70 -8.19 -10.17
CA THR A 96 8.82 -9.58 -9.72
C THR A 96 9.80 -9.64 -8.56
N GLN A 97 9.47 -10.43 -7.55
CA GLN A 97 10.33 -10.61 -6.38
C GLN A 97 10.37 -12.08 -5.93
N PRO A 98 11.53 -12.57 -5.45
CA PRO A 98 11.58 -13.80 -4.70
C PRO A 98 10.86 -13.58 -3.37
N ILE A 99 9.79 -14.34 -3.13
CA ILE A 99 8.98 -14.16 -1.92
C ILE A 99 9.61 -14.82 -0.69
N GLY A 100 10.40 -15.88 -0.90
CA GLY A 100 11.09 -16.61 0.16
C GLY A 100 10.15 -17.39 1.09
N VAL A 101 8.96 -17.73 0.60
CA VAL A 101 7.97 -18.59 1.29
C VAL A 101 8.01 -19.96 0.64
N GLU A 102 8.14 -21.01 1.44
CA GLU A 102 8.20 -22.39 0.95
C GLU A 102 6.93 -22.74 0.14
N GLY A 103 7.13 -23.31 -1.05
CA GLY A 103 6.04 -23.71 -1.94
C GLY A 103 5.58 -22.66 -2.94
N TYR A 104 6.23 -21.50 -3.00
CA TYR A 104 5.92 -20.42 -3.96
C TYR A 104 7.12 -20.09 -4.83
N SER A 105 6.85 -19.72 -6.09
CA SER A 105 7.89 -19.25 -7.00
C SER A 105 8.20 -17.77 -6.76
N ASP A 106 9.03 -17.19 -7.63
CA ASP A 106 9.07 -15.73 -7.76
C ASP A 106 7.66 -15.23 -8.11
N LEU A 107 7.25 -14.16 -7.44
CA LEU A 107 5.89 -13.65 -7.50
C LEU A 107 5.88 -12.30 -8.20
N ALA A 108 4.96 -12.12 -9.14
CA ALA A 108 4.66 -10.80 -9.67
C ALA A 108 3.80 -10.05 -8.65
N VAL A 109 4.18 -8.82 -8.31
CA VAL A 109 3.50 -7.99 -7.30
C VAL A 109 3.29 -6.60 -7.86
N ALA A 110 2.09 -6.06 -7.69
CA ALA A 110 1.77 -4.66 -7.90
C ALA A 110 1.16 -4.06 -6.63
N LYS A 111 1.65 -2.90 -6.23
CA LYS A 111 1.12 -2.10 -5.14
C LYS A 111 0.68 -0.75 -5.67
N ILE A 112 -0.58 -0.41 -5.44
CA ILE A 112 -1.20 0.84 -5.90
C ILE A 112 -1.67 1.62 -4.68
N GLY A 113 -1.09 2.79 -4.49
CA GLY A 113 -1.54 3.74 -3.51
C GLY A 113 -2.53 4.71 -4.14
N LEU A 114 -3.73 4.82 -3.58
CA LEU A 114 -4.74 5.83 -3.92
C LEU A 114 -4.97 6.73 -2.71
N THR A 115 -5.29 8.01 -2.94
CA THR A 115 -5.36 8.99 -1.86
C THR A 115 -6.62 9.85 -1.93
N GLY A 116 -7.17 10.19 -0.76
CA GLY A 116 -8.19 11.21 -0.59
C GLY A 116 -9.52 10.96 -1.31
N ASP A 117 -10.15 12.04 -1.78
CA ASP A 117 -11.50 12.00 -2.37
C ASP A 117 -11.60 11.09 -3.59
N ALA A 118 -10.52 11.00 -4.38
CA ALA A 118 -10.42 10.14 -5.54
C ALA A 118 -10.57 8.65 -5.18
N ALA A 119 -9.89 8.22 -4.12
CA ALA A 119 -10.03 6.85 -3.60
C ALA A 119 -11.43 6.64 -2.97
N LYS A 120 -11.94 7.65 -2.25
CA LYS A 120 -13.26 7.61 -1.61
C LYS A 120 -14.39 7.36 -2.61
N GLU A 121 -14.47 8.17 -3.65
CA GLU A 121 -15.55 8.09 -4.63
C GLU A 121 -15.55 6.74 -5.34
N TRP A 122 -14.37 6.24 -5.68
CA TRP A 122 -14.21 4.94 -6.31
C TRP A 122 -14.61 3.79 -5.37
N LEU A 123 -14.13 3.80 -4.12
CA LEU A 123 -14.45 2.76 -3.13
C LEU A 123 -15.93 2.70 -2.78
N ILE A 124 -16.56 3.86 -2.54
CA ILE A 124 -17.98 3.91 -2.19
C ILE A 124 -18.84 3.39 -3.34
N ARG A 125 -18.48 3.74 -4.60
CA ARG A 125 -19.22 3.32 -5.79
C ARG A 125 -19.22 1.80 -5.97
N HIS A 126 -18.15 1.13 -5.57
CA HIS A 126 -17.94 -0.30 -5.82
C HIS A 126 -17.93 -1.16 -4.54
N SER A 127 -18.26 -0.57 -3.39
CA SER A 127 -18.31 -1.28 -2.10
C SER A 127 -19.32 -2.43 -2.15
N GLY A 128 -18.84 -3.65 -1.89
CA GLY A 128 -19.65 -4.87 -1.91
C GLY A 128 -19.59 -5.66 -3.23
N ASP A 129 -18.96 -5.10 -4.26
CA ASP A 129 -18.70 -5.78 -5.52
C ASP A 129 -17.33 -6.48 -5.51
N TYR A 130 -17.11 -7.34 -6.51
CA TYR A 130 -15.77 -7.80 -6.87
C TYR A 130 -15.18 -6.78 -7.84
N ILE A 131 -14.06 -6.17 -7.46
CA ILE A 131 -13.52 -5.01 -8.17
C ILE A 131 -12.14 -5.32 -8.74
N ASN A 132 -12.03 -5.09 -10.03
CA ASN A 132 -10.84 -5.20 -10.83
C ASN A 132 -10.15 -3.84 -10.94
N ILE A 133 -8.82 -3.81 -10.82
CA ILE A 133 -8.04 -2.57 -10.87
C ILE A 133 -7.87 -2.05 -12.31
N GLY A 134 -7.91 -2.93 -13.31
CA GLY A 134 -7.96 -2.57 -14.72
C GLY A 134 -9.11 -1.62 -15.05
N ASP A 135 -10.26 -1.78 -14.38
CA ASP A 135 -11.41 -0.86 -14.52
C ASP A 135 -11.12 0.53 -13.95
N LEU A 136 -10.23 0.67 -12.96
CA LEU A 136 -9.79 1.93 -12.39
C LEU A 136 -8.68 2.59 -13.23
N LEU A 137 -7.77 1.79 -13.74
CA LEU A 137 -6.51 2.26 -14.31
C LEU A 137 -6.51 2.35 -15.85
N GLY A 138 -7.58 1.89 -16.53
CA GLY A 138 -7.67 1.76 -17.99
C GLY A 138 -7.19 2.95 -18.82
N ASP A 139 -7.40 4.19 -18.35
CA ASP A 139 -6.98 5.41 -19.06
C ASP A 139 -5.51 5.80 -18.81
N VAL A 140 -4.96 5.53 -17.62
CA VAL A 140 -3.55 5.86 -17.30
C VAL A 140 -2.59 4.79 -17.76
N ILE A 141 -3.04 3.55 -17.69
CA ILE A 141 -2.31 2.37 -18.11
C ILE A 141 -2.06 2.36 -19.62
N GLY A 142 -2.95 2.92 -20.44
CA GLY A 142 -2.73 3.09 -21.88
C GLY A 142 -1.48 3.91 -22.24
N SER A 143 -1.02 4.80 -21.35
CA SER A 143 0.17 5.64 -21.55
C SER A 143 1.45 5.08 -20.91
N ALA A 144 1.33 4.27 -19.84
CA ALA A 144 2.44 3.62 -19.14
C ALA A 144 2.78 2.21 -19.66
N MET A 145 1.82 1.50 -20.27
CA MET A 145 1.94 0.09 -20.70
C MET A 145 2.51 -0.12 -22.12
N GLY A 146 3.56 0.60 -22.49
CA GLY A 146 4.18 0.37 -23.80
C GLY A 146 4.57 -1.09 -24.07
N ASP A 147 4.78 -1.95 -23.05
CA ASP A 147 5.35 -3.29 -23.27
C ASP A 147 5.17 -4.36 -22.16
N PHE A 148 4.11 -4.36 -21.35
CA PHE A 148 4.01 -5.33 -20.23
C PHE A 148 2.68 -6.09 -20.15
N GLY A 149 2.63 -7.26 -20.82
CA GLY A 149 1.51 -8.20 -20.71
C GLY A 149 1.23 -8.70 -19.28
N PHE A 150 2.27 -8.86 -18.45
CA PHE A 150 2.11 -9.32 -17.06
C PHE A 150 1.38 -8.31 -16.16
N LEU A 151 1.47 -7.01 -16.49
CA LEU A 151 0.74 -5.99 -15.74
C LEU A 151 -0.76 -6.06 -16.02
N ALA A 152 -1.15 -6.46 -17.23
CA ALA A 152 -2.56 -6.63 -17.60
C ALA A 152 -3.21 -7.71 -16.73
N ASP A 153 -2.51 -8.83 -16.53
CA ASP A 153 -3.01 -9.92 -15.66
C ASP A 153 -3.06 -9.50 -14.20
N LEU A 154 -2.09 -8.70 -13.72
CA LEU A 154 -2.08 -8.21 -12.33
C LEU A 154 -3.19 -7.20 -12.05
N ILE A 155 -3.51 -6.31 -12.99
CA ILE A 155 -4.57 -5.31 -12.79
C ILE A 155 -5.96 -5.92 -12.96
N ASP A 156 -6.10 -7.01 -13.73
CA ASP A 156 -7.39 -7.69 -13.99
C ASP A 156 -7.92 -8.49 -12.77
N ILE A 157 -7.16 -8.54 -11.68
CA ILE A 157 -7.51 -9.33 -10.52
C ILE A 157 -8.61 -8.64 -9.72
N SER A 158 -9.73 -9.33 -9.59
CA SER A 158 -10.86 -8.85 -8.79
C SER A 158 -10.66 -9.15 -7.31
N GLY A 159 -10.64 -8.12 -6.47
CA GLY A 159 -10.66 -8.30 -5.02
C GLY A 159 -11.99 -7.86 -4.39
N HIS A 160 -12.14 -8.14 -3.10
CA HIS A 160 -13.35 -7.85 -2.33
C HIS A 160 -13.07 -6.88 -1.20
N ILE A 161 -13.97 -5.93 -0.96
CA ILE A 161 -13.81 -4.92 0.10
C ILE A 161 -14.85 -5.19 1.19
N SER A 162 -14.37 -5.64 2.35
CA SER A 162 -15.23 -5.88 3.51
C SER A 162 -15.69 -4.55 4.12
N LYS A 163 -16.84 -4.57 4.81
CA LYS A 163 -17.35 -3.36 5.47
C LYS A 163 -16.42 -2.83 6.57
N ASN A 164 -15.78 -3.72 7.33
CA ASN A 164 -14.82 -3.32 8.38
C ASN A 164 -13.60 -2.60 7.79
N LEU A 165 -13.16 -3.02 6.60
CA LEU A 165 -12.06 -2.38 5.89
C LEU A 165 -12.41 -0.96 5.43
N ILE A 166 -13.67 -0.70 5.04
CA ILE A 166 -14.11 0.67 4.70
C ILE A 166 -13.97 1.62 5.90
N ASP A 167 -14.35 1.19 7.10
CA ASP A 167 -14.22 2.01 8.31
C ASP A 167 -12.74 2.33 8.62
N GLU A 168 -11.83 1.37 8.41
CA GLU A 168 -10.37 1.59 8.54
C GLU A 168 -9.83 2.56 7.47
N ILE A 169 -10.29 2.43 6.23
CA ILE A 169 -9.91 3.34 5.13
C ILE A 169 -10.45 4.75 5.36
N GLU A 170 -11.67 4.88 5.86
CA GLU A 170 -12.22 6.19 6.21
C GLU A 170 -11.38 6.85 7.32
N ALA A 171 -10.98 6.07 8.34
CA ALA A 171 -10.11 6.54 9.42
C ALA A 171 -8.71 6.92 8.94
N SER A 172 -8.20 6.33 7.85
CA SER A 172 -6.93 6.72 7.21
C SER A 172 -7.06 7.95 6.29
N GLY A 173 -8.22 8.62 6.27
CA GLY A 173 -8.46 9.76 5.39
C GLY A 173 -8.71 9.38 3.94
N TRP A 174 -9.30 8.21 3.72
CA TRP A 174 -9.54 7.62 2.40
C TRP A 174 -8.25 7.31 1.63
N ASN A 175 -7.18 6.96 2.35
CA ASN A 175 -5.95 6.48 1.73
C ASN A 175 -5.95 4.96 1.68
N VAL A 176 -5.74 4.41 0.49
CA VAL A 176 -5.89 2.98 0.21
C VAL A 176 -4.61 2.45 -0.41
N LEU A 177 -4.17 1.29 0.07
CA LEU A 177 -3.14 0.51 -0.58
C LEU A 177 -3.79 -0.75 -1.12
N ILE A 178 -3.66 -0.96 -2.43
CA ILE A 178 -4.12 -2.16 -3.12
C ILE A 178 -2.90 -2.99 -3.48
N VAL A 179 -2.92 -4.27 -3.15
CA VAL A 179 -1.81 -5.20 -3.36
C VAL A 179 -2.31 -6.35 -4.19
N ASN A 180 -1.81 -6.45 -5.42
CA ASN A 180 -2.12 -7.53 -6.34
C ASN A 180 -0.91 -8.43 -6.49
N THR A 181 -1.16 -9.73 -6.51
CA THR A 181 -0.12 -10.74 -6.67
C THR A 181 -0.52 -11.78 -7.69
N LEU A 182 0.43 -12.24 -8.48
CA LEU A 182 0.29 -13.37 -9.38
C LEU A 182 1.50 -14.29 -9.22
N ASP A 183 1.24 -15.51 -8.76
CA ASP A 183 2.19 -16.61 -8.93
C ASP A 183 2.12 -17.11 -10.36
N THR A 184 3.15 -16.81 -11.16
CA THR A 184 3.16 -17.17 -12.59
C THR A 184 3.40 -18.67 -12.83
N GLU A 185 3.97 -19.39 -11.86
CA GLU A 185 4.20 -20.84 -11.98
C GLU A 185 2.91 -21.62 -11.73
N TYR A 186 2.13 -21.19 -10.72
CA TYR A 186 0.92 -21.88 -10.28
C TYR A 186 -0.39 -21.23 -10.72
N ASP A 187 -0.33 -20.10 -11.44
CA ASP A 187 -1.48 -19.32 -11.92
C ASP A 187 -2.44 -18.96 -10.77
N LEU A 188 -1.88 -18.36 -9.71
CA LEU A 188 -2.61 -17.98 -8.50
C LEU A 188 -2.70 -16.45 -8.38
N PRO A 189 -3.69 -15.80 -9.03
CA PRO A 189 -3.95 -14.39 -8.86
C PRO A 189 -4.70 -14.11 -7.55
N SER A 190 -4.38 -12.99 -6.91
CA SER A 190 -5.22 -12.42 -5.85
C SER A 190 -5.00 -10.92 -5.70
N SER A 191 -6.00 -10.24 -5.12
CA SER A 191 -5.99 -8.81 -4.85
C SER A 191 -6.46 -8.55 -3.42
N VAL A 192 -5.74 -7.69 -2.70
CA VAL A 192 -6.06 -7.31 -1.32
C VAL A 192 -6.00 -5.81 -1.16
N TYR A 193 -6.99 -5.26 -0.46
CA TYR A 193 -7.15 -3.87 -0.13
C TYR A 193 -6.83 -3.62 1.35
N LEU A 194 -6.17 -2.49 1.64
CA LEU A 194 -5.72 -2.10 2.96
C LEU A 194 -5.90 -0.59 3.16
N ALA A 195 -6.12 -0.17 4.41
CA ALA A 195 -5.97 1.22 4.79
C ALA A 195 -4.48 1.63 4.73
N TRP A 196 -4.16 2.74 4.06
CA TRP A 196 -2.81 3.27 3.96
C TRP A 196 -2.59 4.37 5.00
N GLU A 197 -2.40 3.95 6.26
CA GLU A 197 -2.54 4.77 7.47
C GLU A 197 -1.53 5.91 7.62
N ASP A 198 -0.28 5.73 7.21
CA ASP A 198 0.77 6.76 7.24
C ASP A 198 1.46 6.90 5.88
N TYR A 199 0.64 7.12 4.83
CA TYR A 199 1.04 7.68 3.54
C TYR A 199 2.08 8.81 3.72
N PRO A 200 3.10 8.97 2.83
CA PRO A 200 3.03 8.74 1.38
C PRO A 200 4.01 7.72 0.78
N TYR A 201 4.32 6.64 1.47
CA TYR A 201 5.29 5.68 0.96
C TYR A 201 4.69 4.32 0.68
N ILE A 202 5.05 3.76 -0.47
CA ILE A 202 4.81 2.35 -0.82
C ILE A 202 6.13 1.61 -0.60
N THR A 203 6.08 0.50 0.13
CA THR A 203 7.27 -0.31 0.41
C THR A 203 7.25 -1.62 -0.35
N MET A 204 8.42 -2.08 -0.78
CA MET A 204 8.62 -3.40 -1.35
C MET A 204 9.71 -4.12 -0.57
N THR A 205 9.75 -5.46 -0.64
CA THR A 205 10.94 -6.18 -0.20
C THR A 205 12.13 -5.76 -1.07
N GLY A 206 13.36 -5.91 -0.58
CA GLY A 206 14.53 -5.33 -1.27
C GLY A 206 15.08 -6.14 -2.45
N GLU A 207 14.62 -7.39 -2.61
CA GLU A 207 15.20 -8.41 -3.48
C GLU A 207 14.61 -8.47 -4.89
N GLY A 208 13.57 -7.69 -5.20
CA GLY A 208 12.94 -7.68 -6.52
C GLY A 208 13.44 -6.58 -7.48
N ASP A 209 13.08 -6.79 -8.75
CA ASP A 209 13.23 -5.81 -9.83
C ASP A 209 11.90 -5.06 -9.99
N TYR A 210 11.88 -3.82 -9.50
CA TYR A 210 10.67 -3.02 -9.46
C TYR A 210 10.76 -1.79 -10.37
N THR A 211 9.62 -1.47 -10.96
CA THR A 211 9.35 -0.19 -11.61
C THR A 211 8.41 0.61 -10.73
N PHE A 212 8.61 1.92 -10.69
CA PHE A 212 7.78 2.85 -9.93
C PHE A 212 7.31 3.99 -10.84
N THR A 213 6.00 4.21 -10.81
CA THR A 213 5.34 5.37 -11.39
C THR A 213 4.81 6.22 -10.24
N SER A 214 5.38 7.41 -10.08
CA SER A 214 4.87 8.43 -9.14
C SER A 214 3.73 9.20 -9.77
N ASP A 215 2.74 9.54 -8.96
CA ASP A 215 1.58 10.35 -9.32
C ASP A 215 0.55 9.61 -10.19
N LEU A 216 -0.62 9.40 -9.59
CA LEU A 216 -1.80 8.84 -10.25
C LEU A 216 -2.92 9.89 -10.36
N SER A 217 -2.63 11.19 -10.18
CA SER A 217 -3.65 12.25 -10.29
C SER A 217 -4.41 12.20 -11.62
N ASP A 218 -3.72 11.90 -12.72
CA ASP A 218 -4.29 11.82 -14.07
C ASP A 218 -5.28 10.64 -14.22
N VAL A 219 -5.25 9.65 -13.30
CA VAL A 219 -6.22 8.53 -13.24
C VAL A 219 -7.62 9.06 -12.97
N PHE A 220 -7.73 10.09 -12.15
CA PHE A 220 -9.03 10.57 -11.66
C PHE A 220 -9.54 11.79 -12.41
N GLU A 221 -8.68 12.52 -13.13
CA GLU A 221 -9.12 13.60 -14.03
C GLU A 221 -9.98 13.09 -15.21
N HIS A 222 -9.87 11.81 -15.59
CA HIS A 222 -10.71 11.20 -16.62
C HIS A 222 -12.07 10.69 -16.09
N TYR A 223 -12.29 10.70 -14.77
CA TYR A 223 -13.60 10.42 -14.17
C TYR A 223 -14.43 11.68 -13.90
N ASP A 224 -13.96 12.86 -14.32
CA ASP A 224 -14.78 14.07 -14.41
C ASP A 224 -15.77 13.96 -15.58
N MET A 225 -16.90 13.27 -15.35
CA MET A 225 -18.28 13.65 -15.75
C MET A 225 -19.34 12.82 -15.00
#